data_AF-A0A661PKW1-F1
#
_entry.id   AF-A0A661PKW1-F1
#
_cell.length_a   1.000
_cell.length_b   1.000
_cell.length_c   1.000
_cell.angle_alpha   90.00
_cell.angle_beta   90.00
_cell.angle_gamma   90.00
#
_symmetry.space_group_name_H-M   'P 1'
#
loop_
_entity.id
_entity.type
_entity.pdbx_description
1 polymer ?
#
loop_
_entity_poly.entity_id
_entity_poly.type
_entity_poly.pdbx_seq_one_letter_code
_entity_poly.pdbx_strand_id
1 'polypeptide(L)'
;MKKFIVIFGLLYSLLNTAWANDDERLARLPAAQKKIAVQMIEFMDHMDAKYFARIEALNGGLEFEGLITDTEYSSYDIQVVRGPVIEKAGRMISAGKKTSPGRGDSVLAWSRFYSIDIHPKTPLVGMLHAAIVMQFFEDGRSFVGGWLGVLPGTRIEEDLQA
;
A
#
# COMPACT_ATOMS: atom_id res chain seq x y z
N MET A 1 14.00 -14.39 15.15
CA MET A 1 12.74 -13.82 14.67
C MET A 1 11.75 -14.96 14.41
N LYS A 2 10.68 -15.07 15.21
CA LYS A 2 9.65 -16.11 14.99
C LYS A 2 8.76 -15.67 13.82
N LYS A 3 8.80 -16.40 12.71
CA LYS A 3 7.91 -16.22 11.57
C LYS A 3 6.58 -16.90 11.91
N PHE A 4 5.50 -16.14 12.04
CA PHE A 4 4.16 -16.71 12.09
C PHE A 4 3.61 -16.71 10.67
N ILE A 5 3.47 -17.91 10.09
CA ILE A 5 2.71 -18.09 8.85
C ILE A 5 1.26 -18.27 9.28
N VAL A 6 0.39 -17.38 8.81
CA VAL A 6 -1.05 -17.48 9.07
C VAL A 6 -1.74 -17.75 7.74
N ILE A 7 -2.30 -18.94 7.58
CA ILE A 7 -3.15 -19.33 6.46
C ILE A 7 -4.59 -19.05 6.91
N PHE A 8 -5.23 -18.01 6.36
CA PHE A 8 -6.61 -17.66 6.70
C PHE A 8 -7.57 -18.10 5.58
N GLY A 9 -8.36 -19.13 5.85
CA GLY A 9 -9.68 -19.29 5.25
C GLY A 9 -10.68 -18.43 6.01
N LEU A 10 -11.45 -17.61 5.27
CA LEU A 10 -12.66 -16.86 5.65
C LEU A 10 -12.91 -16.68 7.17
N LEU A 11 -12.29 -15.66 7.77
CA LEU A 11 -12.85 -14.92 8.92
C LEU A 11 -12.10 -13.57 9.06
N TYR A 12 -12.56 -12.54 8.34
CA TYR A 12 -11.83 -11.27 8.14
C TYR A 12 -12.12 -10.17 9.18
N SER A 13 -12.67 -10.52 10.33
CA SER A 13 -13.01 -9.53 11.35
C SER A 13 -12.56 -10.05 12.71
N LEU A 14 -11.45 -9.50 13.20
CA LEU A 14 -11.23 -9.07 14.58
C LEU A 14 -9.72 -8.86 14.78
N LEU A 15 -9.34 -7.60 15.04
CA LEU A 15 -8.02 -7.09 15.43
C LEU A 15 -7.01 -6.83 14.30
N ASN A 16 -7.33 -5.88 13.41
CA ASN A 16 -6.33 -5.19 12.60
C ASN A 16 -5.48 -4.26 13.48
N THR A 17 -4.40 -4.78 14.06
CA THR A 17 -3.41 -3.99 14.83
C THR A 17 -2.65 -2.99 13.97
N ALA A 18 -2.64 -3.16 12.64
CA ALA A 18 -2.01 -2.22 11.70
C ALA A 18 -2.53 -0.78 11.85
N TRP A 19 -3.79 -0.63 12.28
CA TRP A 19 -4.48 0.64 12.41
C TRP A 19 -4.76 1.04 13.86
N ALA A 20 -4.09 0.42 14.82
CA ALA A 20 -4.27 0.78 16.22
C ALA A 20 -4.01 2.29 16.42
N ASN A 21 -5.01 2.99 16.98
CA ASN A 21 -5.05 4.44 17.23
C ASN A 21 -5.18 5.34 16.00
N ASP A 22 -5.53 4.81 14.82
CA ASP A 22 -5.64 5.66 13.63
C ASP A 22 -6.76 6.71 13.74
N ASP A 23 -7.90 6.33 14.33
CA ASP A 23 -8.99 7.26 14.66
C ASP A 23 -8.53 8.40 15.58
N GLU A 24 -7.68 8.10 16.55
CA GLU A 24 -7.13 9.09 17.47
C GLU A 24 -6.14 10.03 16.74
N ARG A 25 -5.26 9.49 15.90
CA ARG A 25 -4.30 10.28 15.12
C ARG A 25 -5.01 11.19 14.11
N LEU A 26 -6.03 10.67 13.44
CA LEU A 26 -6.89 11.45 12.54
C LEU A 26 -7.66 12.54 13.29
N ALA A 27 -8.14 12.27 14.50
CA ALA A 27 -8.87 13.24 15.31
C ALA A 27 -8.03 14.45 15.75
N ARG A 28 -6.70 14.27 15.87
CA ARG A 28 -5.76 15.35 16.24
C ARG A 28 -5.39 16.26 15.08
N LEU A 29 -5.69 15.87 13.83
CA LEU A 29 -5.38 16.69 12.67
C LEU A 29 -6.29 17.93 12.57
N PRO A 30 -5.76 19.09 12.15
CA PRO A 30 -6.58 20.22 11.72
C PRO A 30 -7.63 19.80 10.68
N ALA A 31 -8.80 20.42 10.69
CA ALA A 31 -9.96 20.00 9.89
C ALA A 31 -9.63 19.81 8.38
N ALA A 32 -8.84 20.71 7.80
CA ALA A 32 -8.42 20.60 6.40
C ALA A 32 -7.53 19.38 6.13
N GLN A 33 -6.54 19.12 7.01
CA GLN A 33 -5.66 17.96 6.90
C GLN A 33 -6.41 16.66 7.15
N LYS A 34 -7.33 16.65 8.13
CA LYS A 34 -8.20 15.50 8.40
C LYS A 34 -9.04 15.11 7.18
N LYS A 35 -9.61 16.09 6.47
CA LYS A 35 -10.37 15.84 5.24
C LYS A 35 -9.52 15.15 4.18
N ILE A 36 -8.30 15.63 3.95
CA ILE A 36 -7.38 15.04 2.97
C ILE A 36 -6.90 13.65 3.41
N ALA A 37 -6.64 13.45 4.71
CA ALA A 37 -6.27 12.16 5.26
C ALA A 37 -7.36 11.09 5.03
N VAL A 38 -8.63 11.45 5.26
CA VAL A 38 -9.78 10.58 4.99
C VAL A 38 -9.88 10.26 3.49
N GLN A 39 -9.75 11.26 2.62
CA GLN A 39 -9.73 11.05 1.17
C GLN A 39 -8.61 10.10 0.72
N MET A 40 -7.44 10.17 1.36
CA MET A 40 -6.34 9.26 1.08
C MET A 40 -6.67 7.82 1.50
N ILE A 41 -7.37 7.62 2.63
CA ILE A 41 -7.83 6.29 3.06
C ILE A 41 -8.84 5.72 2.07
N GLU A 42 -9.87 6.50 1.72
CA GLU A 42 -10.87 6.11 0.71
C GLU A 42 -10.24 5.80 -0.65
N PHE A 43 -9.23 6.58 -1.06
CA PHE A 43 -8.47 6.33 -2.27
C PHE A 43 -7.75 4.98 -2.23
N MET A 44 -7.07 4.64 -1.12
CA MET A 44 -6.39 3.35 -0.97
C MET A 44 -7.39 2.19 -1.05
N ASP A 45 -8.54 2.28 -0.38
CA ASP A 45 -9.56 1.23 -0.39
C ASP A 45 -10.13 1.01 -1.79
N HIS A 46 -10.46 2.09 -2.51
CA HIS A 46 -10.94 2.02 -3.88
C HIS A 46 -9.87 1.45 -4.84
N MET A 47 -8.61 1.84 -4.65
CA MET A 47 -7.52 1.34 -5.47
C MET A 47 -7.21 -0.13 -5.19
N ASP A 48 -7.26 -0.59 -3.95
CA ASP A 48 -7.12 -2.00 -3.57
C ASP A 48 -8.20 -2.86 -4.24
N ALA A 49 -9.46 -2.44 -4.14
CA ALA A 49 -10.58 -3.15 -4.76
C ALA A 49 -10.38 -3.27 -6.27
N LYS A 50 -10.02 -2.16 -6.94
CA LYS A 50 -9.76 -2.15 -8.38
C LYS A 50 -8.55 -3.02 -8.76
N TYR A 51 -7.49 -2.93 -7.99
CA TYR A 51 -6.22 -3.63 -8.21
C TYR A 51 -6.40 -5.14 -8.12
N PHE A 52 -6.95 -5.64 -7.02
CA PHE A 52 -7.16 -7.08 -6.83
C PHE A 52 -8.24 -7.65 -7.75
N ALA A 53 -9.33 -6.91 -8.02
CA ALA A 53 -10.34 -7.36 -9.00
C ALA A 53 -9.75 -7.54 -10.40
N ARG A 54 -8.79 -6.68 -10.80
CA ARG A 54 -8.11 -6.84 -12.09
C ARG A 54 -7.22 -8.08 -12.11
N ILE A 55 -6.50 -8.36 -11.03
CA ILE A 55 -5.66 -9.54 -10.91
C ILE A 55 -6.52 -10.81 -10.91
N GLU A 56 -7.64 -10.80 -10.20
CA GLU A 56 -8.60 -11.91 -10.20
C GLU A 56 -9.10 -12.22 -11.60
N ALA A 57 -9.52 -11.19 -12.34
CA ALA A 57 -9.98 -11.35 -13.72
C ALA A 57 -8.91 -11.95 -14.65
N LEU A 58 -7.62 -11.65 -14.40
CA LEU A 58 -6.50 -12.18 -15.19
C LEU A 58 -6.10 -13.60 -14.77
N ASN A 59 -6.14 -13.91 -13.48
CA ASN A 59 -5.67 -15.18 -12.93
C ASN A 59 -6.78 -16.22 -12.76
N GLY A 60 -8.05 -15.84 -12.85
CA GLY A 60 -9.21 -16.72 -12.64
C GLY A 60 -9.51 -17.02 -11.16
N GLY A 61 -8.97 -16.23 -10.24
CA GLY A 61 -9.13 -16.39 -8.79
C GLY A 61 -8.00 -15.72 -8.01
N LEU A 62 -8.17 -15.60 -6.69
CA LEU A 62 -7.19 -15.03 -5.77
C LEU A 62 -7.00 -15.93 -4.54
N GLU A 63 -5.75 -16.18 -4.20
CA GLU A 63 -5.36 -16.68 -2.88
C GLU A 63 -4.40 -15.66 -2.25
N PHE A 64 -4.74 -15.18 -1.05
CA PHE A 64 -4.00 -14.11 -0.38
C PHE A 64 -2.98 -14.66 0.63
N GLU A 65 -1.73 -14.24 0.47
CA GLU A 65 -0.66 -14.31 1.47
C GLU A 65 -0.61 -12.95 2.20
N GLY A 66 -0.97 -12.93 3.49
CA GLY A 66 -0.99 -11.72 4.31
C GLY A 66 0.17 -11.62 5.30
N LEU A 67 0.67 -10.41 5.55
CA LEU A 67 1.55 -10.11 6.66
C LEU A 67 1.17 -8.76 7.29
N ILE A 68 0.79 -8.81 8.56
CA ILE A 68 0.70 -7.63 9.42
C ILE A 68 1.94 -7.60 10.30
N THR A 69 2.68 -6.50 10.28
CA THR A 69 3.87 -6.35 11.13
C THR A 69 3.98 -4.93 11.66
N ASP A 70 4.59 -4.79 12.83
CA ASP A 70 4.78 -3.51 13.48
C ASP A 70 6.24 -3.26 13.86
N THR A 71 6.68 -2.01 13.77
CA THR A 71 8.05 -1.55 14.06
C THR A 71 7.99 -0.30 14.90
N GLU A 72 9.12 0.22 15.38
CA GLU A 72 9.13 1.53 16.04
C GLU A 72 8.59 2.67 15.14
N TYR A 73 8.83 2.56 13.83
CA TYR A 73 8.58 3.65 12.88
C TYR A 73 7.25 3.57 12.18
N SER A 74 6.71 2.37 11.96
CA SER A 74 5.47 2.17 11.22
C SER A 74 4.83 0.83 11.49
N SER A 75 3.50 0.80 11.35
CA SER A 75 2.71 -0.43 11.23
C SER A 75 2.48 -0.73 9.75
N TYR A 76 2.52 -2.00 9.36
CA TYR A 76 2.41 -2.44 7.98
C TYR A 76 1.29 -3.47 7.81
N ASP A 77 0.54 -3.35 6.71
CA ASP A 77 -0.40 -4.34 6.22
C ASP A 77 -0.04 -4.69 4.76
N ILE A 78 0.43 -5.92 4.58
CA ILE A 78 0.96 -6.44 3.32
C ILE A 78 0.07 -7.58 2.85
N GLN A 79 -0.32 -7.52 1.58
CA GLN A 79 -1.06 -8.58 0.90
C GLN A 79 -0.34 -8.96 -0.38
N VAL A 80 -0.26 -10.25 -0.64
CA VAL A 80 0.36 -10.80 -1.85
C VAL A 80 -0.59 -11.83 -2.45
N VAL A 81 -0.71 -11.82 -3.77
CA VAL A 81 -1.43 -12.85 -4.53
C VAL A 81 -0.52 -13.37 -5.64
N ARG A 82 -0.76 -14.60 -6.07
CA ARG A 82 0.02 -15.29 -7.10
C ARG A 82 -0.91 -16.03 -8.05
N GLY A 83 -0.49 -16.22 -9.29
CA GLY A 83 -1.29 -16.99 -10.24
C GLY A 83 -0.62 -17.22 -11.59
N PRO A 84 -1.39 -17.77 -12.55
CA PRO A 84 -0.85 -18.24 -13.82
C PRO A 84 -0.49 -17.13 -14.82
N VAL A 85 -1.11 -15.94 -14.74
CA VAL A 85 -0.87 -14.79 -15.63
C VAL A 85 -0.06 -13.71 -14.93
N ILE A 86 -0.54 -13.26 -13.77
CA ILE A 86 0.22 -12.43 -12.84
C ILE A 86 0.94 -13.37 -11.88
N GLU A 87 2.25 -13.53 -12.05
CA GLU A 87 3.09 -14.42 -11.24
C GLU A 87 3.09 -13.99 -9.78
N LYS A 88 3.20 -12.68 -9.55
CA LYS A 88 3.12 -12.10 -8.22
C LYS A 88 2.59 -10.68 -8.28
N ALA A 89 1.60 -10.39 -7.44
CA ALA A 89 1.12 -9.05 -7.20
C ALA A 89 1.17 -8.79 -5.69
N GLY A 90 1.66 -7.61 -5.31
CA GLY A 90 1.83 -7.20 -3.93
C GLY A 90 1.21 -5.85 -3.67
N ARG A 91 0.60 -5.72 -2.49
CA ARG A 91 0.13 -4.46 -1.92
C ARG A 91 0.74 -4.28 -0.55
N MET A 92 1.22 -3.08 -0.26
CA MET A 92 1.68 -2.69 1.07
C MET A 92 1.04 -1.36 1.44
N ILE A 93 0.41 -1.30 2.60
CA ILE A 93 0.11 -0.04 3.27
C ILE A 93 0.93 0.05 4.54
N SER A 94 1.44 1.25 4.81
CA SER A 94 2.13 1.59 6.05
C SER A 94 1.50 2.82 6.71
N ALA A 95 1.25 2.70 8.01
CA ALA A 95 0.89 3.79 8.90
C ALA A 95 2.14 4.25 9.66
N GLY A 96 2.62 5.45 9.35
CA GLY A 96 3.82 6.00 9.98
C GLY A 96 3.57 6.46 11.43
N LYS A 97 4.47 6.05 12.33
CA LYS A 97 4.43 6.39 13.76
C LYS A 97 5.41 7.47 14.16
N LYS A 98 6.60 7.47 13.56
CA LYS A 98 7.67 8.45 13.77
C LYS A 98 8.24 8.90 12.43
N THR A 99 8.81 10.10 12.41
CA THR A 99 9.60 10.57 11.27
C THR A 99 10.83 9.69 11.11
N SER A 100 11.05 9.17 9.89
CA SER A 100 12.21 8.32 9.62
C SER A 100 13.51 9.11 9.79
N PRO A 101 14.59 8.49 10.27
CA PRO A 101 15.89 9.14 10.39
C PRO A 101 16.33 9.75 9.05
N GLY A 102 16.87 10.97 9.08
CA GLY A 102 17.34 11.68 7.88
C GLY A 102 16.25 12.37 7.06
N ARG A 103 14.98 12.36 7.48
CA ARG A 103 13.87 13.10 6.83
C ARG A 103 13.44 14.38 7.56
N GLY A 104 14.30 14.88 8.44
CA GLY A 104 14.09 16.10 9.23
C GLY A 104 13.59 15.83 10.65
N ASP A 105 13.43 16.90 11.43
CA ASP A 105 13.20 16.84 12.88
C ASP A 105 11.72 17.04 13.29
N SER A 106 10.81 17.13 12.32
CA SER A 106 9.37 17.29 12.61
C SER A 106 8.80 16.06 13.31
N VAL A 107 7.81 16.27 14.18
CA VAL A 107 7.01 15.20 14.77
C VAL A 107 5.89 14.81 13.81
N LEU A 108 5.86 13.54 13.41
CA LEU A 108 4.87 12.98 12.51
C LEU A 108 3.51 12.85 13.22
N ALA A 109 2.52 13.64 12.78
CA ALA A 109 1.16 13.57 13.31
C ALA A 109 0.39 12.40 12.67
N TRP A 110 0.45 12.28 11.34
CA TRP A 110 -0.24 11.22 10.60
C TRP A 110 0.49 10.91 9.30
N SER A 111 0.45 9.64 8.87
CA SER A 111 1.07 9.22 7.61
C SER A 111 0.39 8.00 7.01
N ARG A 112 0.39 7.97 5.68
CA ARG A 112 0.15 6.77 4.88
C ARG A 112 1.17 6.64 3.78
N PHE A 113 1.70 5.43 3.62
CA PHE A 113 2.43 5.01 2.44
C PHE A 113 1.68 3.84 1.83
N TYR A 114 1.29 3.96 0.58
CA TYR A 114 0.60 2.94 -0.19
C TYR A 114 1.46 2.54 -1.36
N SER A 115 1.68 1.25 -1.56
CA SER A 115 2.48 0.70 -2.66
C SER A 115 1.81 -0.52 -3.24
N ILE A 116 1.85 -0.61 -4.56
CA ILE A 116 1.43 -1.78 -5.32
C ILE A 116 2.52 -2.16 -6.33
N ASP A 117 2.68 -3.46 -6.53
CA ASP A 117 3.69 -4.05 -7.40
C ASP A 117 3.06 -5.19 -8.21
N ILE A 118 3.21 -5.21 -9.53
CA ILE A 118 2.68 -6.28 -10.40
C ILE A 118 3.82 -6.86 -11.23
N HIS A 119 3.96 -8.18 -11.16
CA HIS A 119 4.90 -8.97 -11.96
C HIS A 119 4.11 -9.97 -12.82
N PRO A 120 3.92 -9.68 -14.11
CA PRO A 120 3.43 -10.66 -15.06
C PRO A 120 4.37 -11.85 -15.18
N LYS A 121 3.83 -13.04 -15.43
CA LYS A 121 4.62 -14.27 -15.62
C LYS A 121 5.37 -14.29 -16.96
N THR A 122 4.80 -13.62 -17.96
CA THR A 122 5.41 -13.52 -19.29
C THR A 122 6.42 -12.38 -19.32
N PRO A 123 7.61 -12.57 -19.92
CA PRO A 123 8.57 -11.48 -20.13
C PRO A 123 8.12 -10.48 -21.21
N LEU A 124 7.00 -10.74 -21.88
CA LEU A 124 6.44 -9.85 -22.88
C LEU A 124 5.80 -8.60 -22.26
N VAL A 125 5.36 -8.68 -21.00
CA VAL A 125 4.70 -7.57 -20.31
C VAL A 125 5.60 -7.07 -19.19
N GLY A 126 5.73 -5.75 -19.11
CA GLY A 126 6.52 -5.07 -18.09
C GLY A 126 5.99 -5.23 -16.67
N MET A 127 6.87 -5.01 -15.69
CA MET A 127 6.47 -4.90 -14.28
C MET A 127 6.05 -3.48 -13.94
N LEU A 128 5.07 -3.35 -13.04
CA LEU A 128 4.58 -2.07 -12.55
C LEU A 128 4.90 -1.93 -11.07
N HIS A 129 5.44 -0.78 -10.68
CA HIS A 129 5.55 -0.31 -9.30
C HIS A 129 4.85 1.04 -9.20
N ALA A 130 3.89 1.17 -8.29
CA ALA A 130 3.27 2.45 -8.00
C ALA A 130 3.21 2.67 -6.49
N ALA A 131 3.63 3.84 -6.05
CA ALA A 131 3.59 4.22 -4.65
C ALA A 131 3.16 5.67 -4.45
N ILE A 132 2.45 5.93 -3.35
CA ILE A 132 2.10 7.27 -2.90
C ILE A 132 2.31 7.35 -1.38
N VAL A 133 2.83 8.49 -0.94
CA VAL A 133 3.03 8.80 0.47
C VAL A 133 2.38 10.14 0.78
N MET A 134 1.72 10.20 1.93
CA MET A 134 1.14 11.41 2.49
C MET A 134 1.49 11.49 3.96
N GLN A 135 2.00 12.64 4.40
CA GLN A 135 2.45 12.89 5.76
C GLN A 135 1.99 14.27 6.24
N PHE A 136 1.51 14.32 7.47
CA PHE A 136 1.22 15.55 8.20
C PHE A 136 2.05 15.60 9.47
N PHE A 137 2.53 16.80 9.80
CA PHE A 137 3.39 17.04 10.95
C PHE A 137 2.74 18.00 11.94
N GLU A 138 3.10 17.88 13.22
CA GLU A 138 2.52 18.71 14.30
C GLU A 138 2.82 20.21 14.14
N ASP A 139 3.90 20.55 13.45
CA ASP A 139 4.27 21.94 13.12
C ASP A 139 3.45 22.54 11.96
N GLY A 140 2.45 21.80 11.46
CA GLY A 140 1.55 22.22 10.38
C GLY A 140 2.06 21.90 8.99
N ARG A 141 3.30 21.40 8.83
CA ARG A 141 3.81 20.98 7.52
C ARG A 141 3.08 19.75 6.99
N SER A 142 3.07 19.64 5.67
CA SER A 142 2.55 18.48 4.94
C SER A 142 3.53 18.05 3.86
N PHE A 143 3.61 16.75 3.61
CA PHE A 143 4.38 16.19 2.50
C PHE A 143 3.51 15.20 1.74
N VAL A 144 3.50 15.32 0.41
CA VAL A 144 2.92 14.32 -0.49
C VAL A 144 3.96 14.02 -1.56
N GLY A 145 4.16 12.74 -1.83
CA GLY A 145 5.06 12.27 -2.87
C GLY A 145 4.57 10.97 -3.45
N GLY A 146 5.09 10.58 -4.59
CA GLY A 146 4.74 9.31 -5.20
C GLY A 146 5.67 8.95 -6.34
N TRP A 147 5.52 7.72 -6.81
CA TRP A 147 6.25 7.18 -7.93
C TRP A 147 5.32 6.28 -8.74
N LEU A 148 5.37 6.39 -10.05
CA LEU A 148 4.79 5.42 -10.98
C LEU A 148 5.91 4.98 -11.91
N GLY A 149 6.32 3.73 -11.77
CA GLY A 149 7.35 3.09 -12.58
C GLY A 149 6.74 1.94 -13.34
N VAL A 150 6.82 2.01 -14.67
CA VAL A 150 6.59 0.87 -15.54
C VAL A 150 7.95 0.48 -16.10
N LEU A 151 8.46 -0.68 -15.73
CA LEU A 151 9.61 -1.26 -16.43
C LEU A 151 9.08 -2.02 -17.63
N PRO A 152 9.44 -1.65 -18.86
CA PRO A 152 9.00 -2.40 -20.03
C PRO A 152 9.50 -3.84 -19.97
N GLY A 153 8.69 -4.77 -20.46
CA GLY A 153 9.10 -6.14 -20.70
C GLY A 153 9.91 -6.21 -21.99
N THR A 154 9.56 -7.16 -22.85
CA THR A 154 10.02 -7.14 -24.24
C THR A 154 9.47 -5.91 -24.94
N ARG A 155 10.27 -5.26 -25.79
CA ARG A 155 9.81 -4.12 -26.58
C ARG A 155 8.79 -4.60 -27.62
N ILE A 156 7.53 -4.32 -27.36
CA ILE A 156 6.41 -4.51 -28.29
C ILE A 156 6.01 -3.10 -28.76
N GLU A 157 6.07 -2.85 -30.07
CA GLU A 157 5.94 -1.49 -30.61
C GLU A 157 4.52 -0.93 -30.41
N GLU A 158 3.53 -1.81 -30.35
CA GLU A 158 2.13 -1.50 -30.07
C GLU A 158 1.93 -0.93 -28.64
N ASP A 159 2.75 -1.37 -27.67
CA ASP A 159 2.66 -0.90 -26.27
C ASP A 159 3.22 0.53 -26.08
N LEU A 160 3.95 1.07 -27.07
CA LEU A 160 4.55 2.41 -27.02
C LEU A 160 3.61 3.52 -27.49
N GLN A 161 2.47 3.18 -28.08
CA GLN A 161 1.50 4.15 -28.63
C GLN A 161 0.31 4.43 -27.71
N ALA A 162 0.30 3.81 -26.51
CA ALA A 162 -0.78 3.94 -25.52
C ALA A 162 -0.61 5.15 -24.59
#